data_AF-A0A3N5XUQ5-F1
#
_entry.id   AF-A0A3N5XUQ5-F1
#
_cell.length_a   1.000
_cell.length_b   1.000
_cell.length_c   1.000
_cell.angle_alpha   90.00
_cell.angle_beta   90.00
_cell.angle_gamma   90.00
#
_symmetry.space_group_name_H-M   'P 1'
#
loop_
_entity.id
_entity.type
_entity.pdbx_description
1 polymer ?
#
loop_
_entity_poly.entity_id
_entity_poly.type
_entity_poly.pdbx_seq_one_letter_code
_entity_poly.pdbx_strand_id
1 'polypeptide(L)' 'MQNTKYYEKPHYRFLSNNVTIHAFVLLGLLAILGYAATSNAYLLICAALSFAGAMCGAFMRIKIAIEKKS' A
#
# COMPACT_ATOMS: atom_id res chain seq x y z
N MET A 1 -7.33 -35.59 -9.51
CA MET A 1 -6.30 -34.62 -9.95
C MET A 1 -6.92 -33.23 -9.95
N GLN A 2 -6.76 -32.46 -8.86
CA GLN A 2 -7.25 -31.08 -8.79
C GLN A 2 -6.24 -30.15 -9.46
N ASN A 3 -6.73 -29.40 -10.44
CA ASN A 3 -6.00 -28.52 -11.34
C ASN A 3 -5.71 -27.20 -10.62
N THR A 4 -4.51 -27.04 -10.05
CA THR A 4 -4.08 -25.85 -9.30
C THR A 4 -3.71 -24.69 -10.23
N LYS A 5 -4.61 -24.30 -11.12
CA LYS A 5 -4.53 -23.07 -11.94
C LYS A 5 -5.10 -21.87 -11.16
N TYR A 6 -4.67 -21.68 -9.92
CA TYR A 6 -5.13 -20.56 -9.11
C TYR A 6 -4.20 -19.34 -9.28
N TYR A 7 -4.75 -18.40 -10.06
CA TYR A 7 -4.46 -16.96 -10.11
C TYR A 7 -3.24 -16.49 -10.91
N GLU A 8 -3.45 -16.46 -12.22
CA GLU A 8 -3.01 -15.33 -13.03
C GLU A 8 -3.94 -14.14 -12.71
N LYS A 9 -3.51 -13.14 -11.91
CA LYS A 9 -4.09 -11.79 -11.98
C LYS A 9 -3.01 -10.73 -12.22
N PRO A 10 -2.92 -10.14 -13.42
CA PRO A 10 -1.94 -9.09 -13.70
C PRO A 10 -2.12 -7.80 -12.85
N HIS A 11 -3.17 -7.72 -12.03
CA HIS A 11 -3.60 -6.52 -11.31
C HIS A 11 -2.79 -6.20 -10.03
N TYR A 12 -2.03 -7.15 -9.47
CA TYR A 12 -1.23 -6.94 -8.25
C TYR A 12 0.22 -6.50 -8.51
N ARG A 13 0.65 -6.42 -9.77
CA ARG A 13 2.02 -6.02 -10.11
C ARG A 13 2.34 -4.57 -9.75
N PHE A 14 1.34 -3.68 -9.82
CA PHE A 14 1.48 -2.26 -9.47
C PHE A 14 1.52 -2.01 -7.96
N LEU A 15 0.70 -2.72 -7.17
CA LEU A 15 0.71 -2.60 -5.70
C LEU A 15 1.87 -3.34 -5.05
N SER A 16 2.42 -4.35 -5.72
CA SER A 16 3.52 -5.15 -5.21
C SER A 16 4.86 -4.42 -5.32
N ASN A 17 5.04 -3.38 -6.13
CA ASN A 17 6.36 -2.77 -6.26
C ASN A 17 6.80 -2.05 -4.97
N ASN A 18 8.03 -2.30 -4.50
CA ASN A 18 8.56 -1.66 -3.28
C ASN A 18 8.51 -0.13 -3.36
N VAL A 19 8.59 0.39 -4.58
CA VAL A 19 8.50 1.81 -4.91
C VAL A 19 7.12 2.39 -4.58
N THR A 20 6.04 1.63 -4.79
CA THR A 20 4.66 2.12 -4.56
C THR A 20 4.42 2.36 -3.08
N ILE A 21 4.90 1.47 -2.21
CA ILE A 21 4.82 1.62 -0.75
C ILE A 21 5.59 2.86 -0.31
N HIS A 22 6.80 3.07 -0.86
CA HIS A 22 7.60 4.26 -0.55
C HIS A 22 6.96 5.56 -1.04
N ALA A 23 6.34 5.54 -2.23
CA ALA A 23 5.62 6.69 -2.76
C ALA A 23 4.45 7.08 -1.85
N PHE A 24 3.68 6.11 -1.35
CA PHE A 24 2.59 6.37 -0.39
C PHE A 24 3.10 6.91 0.95
N VAL A 25 4.24 6.41 1.45
CA VAL A 25 4.85 6.94 2.69
C VAL A 25 5.33 8.38 2.49
N LEU A 26 6.00 8.68 1.37
CA LEU A 26 6.42 10.04 1.03
C LEU A 26 5.23 10.99 0.88
N LEU A 27 4.14 10.53 0.26
CA LEU A 27 2.92 11.31 0.10
C LEU A 27 2.26 11.61 1.46
N GLY A 28 2.25 10.63 2.37
CA GLY A 28 1.81 10.84 3.75
C GLY A 28 2.68 11.84 4.52
N LEU A 29 4.01 11.77 4.34
CA LEU A 29 4.95 12.70 4.96
C LEU A 29 4.76 14.13 4.45
N LEU A 30 4.57 14.31 3.13
CA LEU A 30 4.26 15.61 2.53
C LEU A 30 2.92 16.16 3.03
N ALA A 31 1.91 15.30 3.19
CA ALA A 31 0.60 15.71 3.70
C ALA A 31 0.70 16.20 5.16
N ILE A 32 1.48 15.54 6.01
CA ILE A 32 1.75 15.98 7.39
C ILE A 32 2.54 17.30 7.40
N LEU A 33 3.54 17.45 6.53
CA LEU A 33 4.31 18.68 6.41
C LEU A 33 3.42 19.85 5.95
N GLY A 34 2.53 19.61 4.99
CA GLY A 34 1.53 20.58 4.54
C GLY A 34 0.54 20.93 5.64
N TYR A 35 0.16 19.98 6.50
CA TYR A 35 -0.67 20.25 7.67
C TYR A 35 0.03 21.20 8.65
N ALA A 36 1.32 21.00 8.90
CA ALA A 36 2.09 21.89 9.77
C ALA A 36 2.19 23.33 9.22
N ALA A 37 2.15 23.51 7.90
CA ALA A 37 2.21 24.82 7.25
C ALA A 37 0.84 25.53 7.16
N THR A 38 -0.24 24.79 6.93
CA THR A 38 -1.57 25.35 6.58
C THR A 38 -2.64 25.11 7.66
N SER A 39 -2.36 24.29 8.68
CA SER A 39 -3.28 23.94 9.79
C SER A 39 -4.60 23.30 9.33
N ASN A 40 -4.67 22.81 8.09
CA ASN A 40 -5.90 22.36 7.47
C ASN A 40 -6.13 20.86 7.69
N ALA A 41 -7.16 20.52 8.47
CA ALA A 41 -7.49 19.16 8.89
C ALA A 41 -7.67 18.15 7.74
N TYR A 42 -8.03 18.60 6.53
CA TYR A 42 -8.16 17.70 5.37
C TYR A 42 -6.85 16.98 5.02
N LEU A 43 -5.70 17.59 5.32
CA LEU A 43 -4.38 17.00 5.06
C LEU A 43 -4.10 15.78 5.95
N LEU A 44 -4.66 15.74 7.17
CA LEU A 44 -4.56 14.57 8.06
C LEU A 44 -5.34 13.37 7.49
N ILE A 45 -6.50 13.63 6.87
CA ILE A 45 -7.29 12.60 6.19
C ILE A 45 -6.50 12.04 4.99
N CYS A 46 -5.87 12.91 4.20
CA CYS A 46 -5.01 12.49 3.08
C CYS A 46 -3.80 11.66 3.55
N ALA A 47 -3.20 12.02 4.70
CA ALA A 47 -2.13 11.25 5.31
C ALA A 47 -2.61 9.85 5.74
N ALA A 48 -3.76 9.77 6.42
CA ALA A 48 -4.35 8.51 6.85
C ALA A 48 -4.69 7.59 5.66
N LEU A 49 -5.28 8.12 4.59
CA LEU A 49 -5.55 7.35 3.37
C LEU A 49 -4.26 6.85 2.70
N SER A 50 -3.21 7.67 2.66
CA SER A 50 -1.91 7.24 2.11
C SER A 50 -1.30 6.09 2.91
N PHE A 51 -1.34 6.17 4.25
CA PHE A 51 -0.88 5.08 5.12
C PHE A 51 -1.72 3.81 4.96
N ALA A 52 -3.04 3.93 4.83
CA ALA A 52 -3.92 2.78 4.57
C ALA A 52 -3.56 2.07 3.25
N GLY A 53 -3.27 2.84 2.19
CA GLY A 53 -2.80 2.32 0.91
C GLY A 53 -1.45 1.57 1.03
N ALA A 54 -0.49 2.17 1.74
CA ALA A 54 0.82 1.55 2.00
C ALA A 54 0.70 0.24 2.79
N MET A 55 -0.11 0.23 3.86
CA MET A 55 -0.36 -0.95 4.70
C MET A 55 -1.05 -2.07 3.91
N CYS A 56 -2.03 -1.74 3.05
CA CYS A 56 -2.69 -2.72 2.20
C CYS A 56 -1.69 -3.42 1.24
N GLY A 57 -0.79 -2.64 0.62
CA GLY A 57 0.28 -3.19 -0.21
C GLY A 57 1.23 -4.11 0.57
N ALA A 58 1.63 -3.71 1.77
CA ALA A 58 2.48 -4.52 2.64
C ALA A 58 1.80 -5.83 3.11
N PHE A 59 0.52 -5.77 3.49
CA PHE A 59 -0.25 -6.95 3.90
C PHE A 59 -0.40 -7.97 2.77
N MET A 60 -0.66 -7.51 1.54
CA MET A 60 -0.70 -8.41 0.38
C MET A 60 0.64 -9.12 0.15
N ARG A 61 1.77 -8.42 0.29
CA ARG A 61 3.10 -9.04 0.20
C ARG A 61 3.31 -10.12 1.26
N ILE A 62 2.91 -9.84 2.51
CA ILE A 62 2.99 -10.81 3.62
C ILE A 62 2.10 -12.02 3.34
N LYS A 63 0.85 -11.81 2.91
CA LYS A 63 -0.08 -12.89 2.58
C LYS A 63 0.50 -13.81 1.50
N ILE A 64 1.02 -13.25 0.41
CA ILE A 64 1.66 -14.03 -0.66
C ILE A 64 2.87 -14.81 -0.13
N ALA A 65 3.67 -14.21 0.76
CA ALA A 65 4.82 -14.89 1.36
C ALA A 65 4.41 -16.07 2.27
N ILE A 66 3.28 -15.94 2.99
CA ILE A 66 2.71 -17.02 3.81
C ILE A 66 2.13 -18.13 2.92
N GLU A 67 1.33 -17.79 1.90
CA GLU A 67 0.76 -18.77 0.95
C GLU A 67 1.83 -19.55 0.20
N LYS A 68 3.00 -18.95 -0.09
CA LYS A 68 4.12 -19.63 -0.73
C LYS A 68 4.87 -20.59 0.19
N LYS A 69 4.70 -20.48 1.51
CA LYS A 69 5.38 -21.30 2.51
C LYS A 69 4.52 -22.46 3.04
N SER A 70 3.23 -22.47 2.71
CA SER A 70 2.28 -23.57 2.99
C SER A 70 2.17 -24.51 1.80
#